data_AF-A0A1F9QGG8-F1
#
_entry.id   AF-A0A1F9QGG8-F1
#
_cell.length_a   1.000
_cell.length_b   1.000
_cell.length_c   1.000
_cell.angle_alpha   90.00
_cell.angle_beta   90.00
_cell.angle_gamma   90.00
#
_symmetry.space_group_name_H-M   'P 1'
#
loop_
_entity.id
_entity.type
_entity.pdbx_description
1 polymer ?
#
loop_
_entity_poly.entity_id
_entity_poly.type
_entity_poly.pdbx_seq_one_letter_code
_entity_poly.pdbx_strand_id
1 'polypeptide(L)'
;MFMKILSIGIGVICAALLCGPVSAVETDYAAGSAALPLQQAGGSARAMGMASAVVAVPQGSASLLWNPAGLSRMDCTEVGLHHNTGLGDTLQEVAIFGIPLGPVKPLDPANKECRGGALGGLAASFGYVDYGSFSGRNDLGVQTVNYHARDYSGSLGWGIGLLRGFSGGIVLKGNQSEFPDKTYSAYTTDVGFLWTVLPALDLGVAYSNISLGSNIGKIASGLRLGAAWTVDKHWLLAASGELQNNAMNRLQLGTEYLIGNTEQKSNILALRAGYQANYPNPQLSGLTGLTMGLGYTFSRSMVLDYAMVPAGELGASHRLSLTIKFDCPKKKKRPVVVVAVAVLAPKPASAPQAKVIVPAIVAKEVILEDSYFDFDSSALRPEGMEAMRENVQLLKDNPDTTVSVAGYTSRRGTEEYNQKLSERRAVAVADFLVKEGIAPDRITTIGYGETRPVEFEATNEKDTPAAQANKRVISTVEEK
;
A
#
# COMPACT_ATOMS: atom_id res chain seq x y z
N MET A 1 -19.20 10.12 1.74
CA MET A 1 -19.79 8.89 2.32
C MET A 1 -20.09 7.84 1.23
N PHE A 2 -20.75 8.23 0.13
CA PHE A 2 -21.08 7.34 -1.00
C PHE A 2 -19.89 6.66 -1.71
N MET A 3 -18.77 7.36 -1.94
CA MET A 3 -17.56 6.75 -2.54
C MET A 3 -16.93 5.66 -1.67
N LYS A 4 -17.01 5.78 -0.33
CA LYS A 4 -16.57 4.72 0.59
C LYS A 4 -17.47 3.49 0.47
N ILE A 5 -18.79 3.69 0.39
CA ILE A 5 -19.79 2.60 0.25
C ILE A 5 -19.64 1.89 -1.10
N LEU A 6 -19.38 2.62 -2.19
CA LEU A 6 -19.13 2.02 -3.51
C LEU A 6 -17.80 1.26 -3.56
N SER A 7 -16.74 1.77 -2.90
CA SER A 7 -15.47 1.03 -2.76
C SER A 7 -15.60 -0.22 -1.89
N ILE A 8 -16.46 -0.17 -0.86
CA ILE A 8 -16.83 -1.34 -0.04
C ILE A 8 -17.59 -2.36 -0.87
N GLY A 9 -18.54 -1.92 -1.69
CA GLY A 9 -19.27 -2.80 -2.61
C GLY A 9 -18.34 -3.52 -3.59
N ILE A 10 -17.43 -2.82 -4.25
CA ILE A 10 -16.51 -3.41 -5.24
C ILE A 10 -15.51 -4.37 -4.57
N GLY A 11 -14.95 -4.00 -3.41
CA GLY A 11 -14.04 -4.87 -2.66
C GLY A 11 -14.69 -6.17 -2.17
N VAL A 12 -15.92 -6.08 -1.66
CA VAL A 12 -16.72 -7.24 -1.25
C VAL A 12 -17.13 -8.08 -2.46
N ILE A 13 -17.47 -7.47 -3.60
CA ILE A 13 -17.82 -8.20 -4.83
C ILE A 13 -16.60 -8.90 -5.43
N CYS A 14 -15.42 -8.29 -5.46
CA CYS A 14 -14.20 -8.97 -5.93
C CYS A 14 -13.80 -10.14 -5.01
N ALA A 15 -13.93 -9.98 -3.69
CA ALA A 15 -13.74 -11.06 -2.73
C ALA A 15 -14.81 -12.15 -2.88
N ALA A 16 -16.07 -11.79 -3.11
CA ALA A 16 -17.19 -12.71 -3.32
C ALA A 16 -17.13 -13.42 -4.69
N LEU A 17 -16.57 -12.80 -5.73
CA LEU A 17 -16.36 -13.42 -7.04
C LEU A 17 -15.19 -14.42 -7.02
N LEU A 18 -14.19 -14.20 -6.16
CA LEU A 18 -13.15 -15.20 -5.85
C LEU A 18 -13.65 -16.30 -4.91
N CYS A 19 -14.67 -16.02 -4.09
CA CYS A 19 -15.34 -16.96 -3.19
C CYS A 19 -16.67 -17.52 -3.74
N GLY A 20 -16.96 -17.30 -5.03
CA GLY A 20 -18.13 -17.92 -5.66
C GLY A 20 -18.04 -19.43 -5.53
N PRO A 21 -19.17 -20.18 -5.53
CA PRO A 21 -19.14 -21.62 -5.39
C PRO A 21 -18.49 -22.21 -6.65
N VAL A 22 -17.16 -22.28 -6.66
CA VAL A 22 -16.42 -23.23 -7.46
C VAL A 22 -16.90 -24.55 -6.90
N SER A 23 -17.88 -25.13 -7.58
CA SER A 23 -18.35 -26.47 -7.30
C SER A 23 -17.11 -27.33 -7.17
N ALA A 24 -16.98 -28.03 -6.03
CA ALA A 24 -15.95 -29.03 -5.85
C ALA A 24 -16.16 -30.08 -6.93
N VAL A 25 -15.56 -29.86 -8.11
CA VAL A 25 -15.38 -30.91 -9.09
C VAL A 25 -14.47 -31.90 -8.39
N GLU A 26 -14.96 -33.12 -8.24
CA GLU A 26 -14.18 -34.28 -7.84
C GLU A 26 -13.10 -34.48 -8.91
N THR A 27 -12.01 -33.73 -8.80
CA THR A 27 -10.87 -33.86 -9.69
C THR A 27 -9.96 -34.91 -9.08
N ASP A 28 -9.83 -36.04 -9.79
CA ASP A 28 -8.84 -37.06 -9.53
C ASP A 28 -7.47 -36.41 -9.27
N TYR A 29 -7.01 -36.48 -8.02
CA TYR A 29 -5.67 -36.05 -7.66
C TYR A 29 -4.68 -36.96 -8.40
N ALA A 30 -4.08 -36.45 -9.46
CA ALA A 30 -2.94 -37.12 -10.08
C ALA A 30 -1.79 -37.15 -9.07
N ALA A 31 -1.67 -38.26 -8.33
CA ALA A 31 -0.71 -38.55 -7.27
C ALA A 31 0.75 -38.70 -7.74
N GLY A 32 1.15 -37.99 -8.81
CA GLY A 32 2.42 -38.18 -9.52
C GLY A 32 3.43 -37.03 -9.44
N SER A 33 3.13 -35.94 -8.70
CA SER A 33 4.03 -34.79 -8.62
C SER A 33 4.61 -34.61 -7.21
N ALA A 34 5.93 -34.51 -7.10
CA ALA A 34 6.62 -34.24 -5.84
C ALA A 34 6.34 -32.79 -5.38
N ALA A 35 5.96 -32.63 -4.11
CA ALA A 35 5.90 -31.34 -3.45
C ALA A 35 7.29 -31.00 -2.89
N LEU A 36 7.70 -29.73 -3.00
CA LEU A 36 8.90 -29.21 -2.35
C LEU A 36 8.51 -28.70 -0.95
N PRO A 37 8.90 -29.39 0.13
CA PRO A 37 8.38 -29.10 1.47
C PRO A 37 8.68 -27.68 1.97
N LEU A 38 9.90 -27.15 1.70
CA LEU A 38 10.27 -25.78 2.08
C LEU A 38 9.35 -24.72 1.48
N GLN A 39 8.81 -24.98 0.29
CA GLN A 39 7.98 -24.03 -0.43
C GLN A 39 6.52 -24.03 0.06
N GLN A 40 6.08 -25.10 0.73
CA GLN A 40 4.74 -25.17 1.31
C GLN A 40 4.66 -24.58 2.73
N ALA A 41 5.78 -24.43 3.44
CA ALA A 41 5.83 -24.01 4.84
C ALA A 41 6.54 -22.65 5.11
N GLY A 42 7.37 -22.16 4.17
CA GLY A 42 8.35 -21.08 4.38
C GLY A 42 7.83 -19.64 4.27
N GLY A 43 6.59 -19.35 4.68
CA GLY A 43 6.07 -17.99 4.69
C GLY A 43 6.56 -17.18 5.89
N SER A 44 6.82 -15.88 5.70
CA SER A 44 7.04 -14.94 6.82
C SER A 44 5.88 -14.98 7.82
N ALA A 45 6.14 -14.67 9.10
CA ALA A 45 5.10 -14.65 10.13
C ALA A 45 3.94 -13.69 9.78
N ARG A 46 4.21 -12.55 9.15
CA ARG A 46 3.17 -11.64 8.64
C ARG A 46 2.22 -12.34 7.66
N ALA A 47 2.77 -13.04 6.66
CA ALA A 47 1.97 -13.78 5.69
C ALA A 47 1.13 -14.87 6.35
N MET A 48 1.75 -15.63 7.26
CA MET A 48 1.09 -16.76 7.91
C MET A 48 0.03 -16.33 8.93
N GLY A 49 0.20 -15.17 9.58
CA GLY A 49 -0.84 -14.57 10.42
C GLY A 49 -2.08 -14.10 9.64
N MET A 50 -1.92 -13.90 8.33
CA MET A 50 -3.00 -13.60 7.37
C MET A 50 -3.40 -14.83 6.55
N ALA A 51 -3.20 -16.04 7.07
CA ALA A 51 -3.52 -17.31 6.41
C ALA A 51 -2.96 -17.46 4.99
N SER A 52 -1.79 -16.86 4.72
CA SER A 52 -1.15 -16.84 3.40
C SER A 52 -1.86 -16.02 2.32
N ALA A 53 -2.89 -15.23 2.66
CA ALA A 53 -3.62 -14.37 1.73
C ALA A 53 -2.81 -13.12 1.33
N VAL A 54 -1.66 -13.31 0.69
CA VAL A 54 -0.67 -12.25 0.46
C VAL A 54 -0.18 -12.19 -0.99
N VAL A 55 -0.79 -12.93 -1.91
CA VAL A 55 -0.39 -12.95 -3.33
C VAL A 55 -0.44 -11.54 -3.96
N ALA A 56 -1.41 -10.73 -3.54
CA ALA A 56 -1.55 -9.33 -3.94
C ALA A 56 -1.02 -8.32 -2.90
N VAL A 57 -0.40 -8.79 -1.82
CA VAL A 57 0.14 -7.94 -0.74
C VAL A 57 1.66 -7.88 -0.88
N PRO A 58 2.24 -6.73 -1.25
CA PRO A 58 3.69 -6.57 -1.23
C PRO A 58 4.25 -6.69 0.20
N GLN A 59 5.29 -7.49 0.35
CA GLN A 59 5.94 -7.78 1.64
C GLN A 59 7.43 -7.45 1.64
N GLY A 60 7.85 -6.47 0.84
CA GLY A 60 9.28 -6.14 0.72
C GLY A 60 10.07 -7.33 0.16
N SER A 61 11.20 -7.66 0.76
CA SER A 61 12.06 -8.79 0.39
C SER A 61 11.34 -10.14 0.54
N ALA A 62 10.45 -10.28 1.53
CA ALA A 62 9.65 -11.49 1.72
C ALA A 62 8.63 -11.74 0.60
N SER A 63 8.41 -10.77 -0.31
CA SER A 63 7.63 -10.99 -1.53
C SER A 63 8.24 -12.08 -2.42
N LEU A 64 9.56 -12.30 -2.33
CA LEU A 64 10.30 -13.37 -3.00
C LEU A 64 9.68 -14.77 -2.79
N LEU A 65 9.03 -14.99 -1.63
CA LEU A 65 8.46 -16.27 -1.24
C LEU A 65 7.06 -16.52 -1.81
N TRP A 66 6.33 -15.46 -2.18
CA TRP A 66 4.90 -15.52 -2.52
C TRP A 66 4.60 -15.02 -3.93
N ASN A 67 4.97 -13.78 -4.22
CA ASN A 67 4.79 -13.14 -5.52
C ASN A 67 5.98 -12.20 -5.80
N PRO A 68 6.91 -12.58 -6.69
CA PRO A 68 8.12 -11.79 -6.94
C PRO A 68 7.86 -10.40 -7.51
N ALA A 69 6.71 -10.14 -8.13
CA ALA A 69 6.36 -8.79 -8.57
C ALA A 69 6.30 -7.80 -7.40
N GLY A 70 6.05 -8.27 -6.17
CA GLY A 70 6.10 -7.45 -4.96
C GLY A 70 7.49 -6.86 -4.66
N LEU A 71 8.58 -7.44 -5.18
CA LEU A 71 9.94 -6.90 -5.05
C LEU A 71 10.09 -5.53 -5.72
N SER A 72 9.29 -5.26 -6.75
CA SER A 72 9.22 -3.92 -7.38
C SER A 72 8.76 -2.82 -6.43
N ARG A 73 8.17 -3.19 -5.28
CA ARG A 73 7.68 -2.26 -4.24
C ARG A 73 8.60 -2.17 -3.02
N MET A 74 9.84 -2.64 -3.14
CA MET A 74 10.87 -2.44 -2.12
C MET A 74 11.32 -0.98 -2.06
N ASP A 75 11.18 -0.35 -0.90
CA ASP A 75 11.62 1.03 -0.65
C ASP A 75 12.90 1.12 0.19
N CYS A 76 13.36 0.03 0.80
CA CYS A 76 14.57 0.00 1.62
C CYS A 76 15.36 -1.28 1.34
N THR A 77 16.67 -1.22 1.57
CA THR A 77 17.47 -2.44 1.76
C THR A 77 17.02 -3.11 3.05
N GLU A 78 16.79 -4.42 3.04
CA GLU A 78 16.33 -5.11 4.25
C GLU A 78 16.82 -6.55 4.34
N VAL A 79 17.01 -6.99 5.57
CA VAL A 79 17.30 -8.37 5.96
C VAL A 79 16.07 -8.90 6.72
N GLY A 80 15.50 -10.00 6.26
CA GLY A 80 14.45 -10.75 6.94
C GLY A 80 15.01 -12.06 7.46
N LEU A 81 14.79 -12.35 8.74
CA LEU A 81 15.08 -13.64 9.37
C LEU A 81 13.76 -14.24 9.82
N HIS A 82 13.45 -15.44 9.37
CA HIS A 82 12.19 -16.11 9.62
C HIS A 82 12.44 -17.47 10.25
N HIS A 83 11.96 -17.63 11.48
CA HIS A 83 12.02 -18.86 12.24
C HIS A 83 10.62 -19.46 12.33
N ASN A 84 10.50 -20.75 12.08
CA ASN A 84 9.23 -21.47 12.14
C ASN A 84 9.43 -22.79 12.86
N THR A 85 8.71 -22.97 13.97
CA THR A 85 8.56 -24.27 14.62
C THR A 85 7.28 -24.92 14.13
N GLY A 86 7.44 -26.13 13.61
CA GLY A 86 6.36 -26.95 13.09
C GLY A 86 5.86 -27.96 14.12
N LEU A 87 5.25 -29.02 13.59
CA LEU A 87 4.82 -30.17 14.35
C LEU A 87 6.00 -31.09 14.65
N GLY A 88 6.01 -31.70 15.84
CA GLY A 88 7.14 -32.49 16.32
C GLY A 88 8.39 -31.61 16.51
N ASP A 89 9.56 -32.16 16.18
CA ASP A 89 10.85 -31.46 16.26
C ASP A 89 11.20 -30.69 14.97
N THR A 90 10.22 -30.43 14.10
CA THR A 90 10.46 -29.76 12.81
C THR A 90 10.77 -28.29 13.01
N LEU A 91 11.89 -27.84 12.47
CA LEU A 91 12.36 -26.48 12.57
C LEU A 91 12.77 -25.96 11.20
N GLN A 92 12.34 -24.75 10.87
CA GLN A 92 12.62 -24.10 9.60
C GLN A 92 13.17 -22.71 9.81
N GLU A 93 14.26 -22.41 9.12
CA GLU A 93 14.93 -21.11 9.11
C GLU A 93 15.00 -20.57 7.69
N VAL A 94 14.65 -19.30 7.50
CA VAL A 94 14.81 -18.60 6.23
C VAL A 94 15.42 -17.24 6.46
N ALA A 95 16.56 -16.99 5.83
CA ALA A 95 17.16 -15.67 5.74
C ALA A 95 16.93 -15.09 4.35
N ILE A 96 16.51 -13.83 4.27
CA ILE A 96 16.26 -13.12 3.03
C ILE A 96 16.96 -11.77 3.09
N PHE A 97 17.71 -11.44 2.05
CA PHE A 97 18.26 -10.12 1.84
C PHE A 97 17.66 -9.52 0.59
N GLY A 98 17.23 -8.27 0.64
CA GLY A 98 16.73 -7.57 -0.54
C GLY A 98 17.19 -6.12 -0.61
N ILE A 99 17.36 -5.65 -1.84
CA ILE A 99 17.83 -4.30 -2.16
C ILE A 99 16.93 -3.68 -3.24
N PRO A 100 16.53 -2.41 -3.10
CA PRO A 100 15.97 -1.65 -4.21
C PRO A 100 17.09 -1.30 -5.20
N LEU A 101 16.81 -1.45 -6.51
CA LEU A 101 17.78 -1.17 -7.57
C LEU A 101 17.51 0.22 -8.18
N GLY A 102 18.45 1.15 -7.96
CA GLY A 102 18.36 2.53 -8.44
C GLY A 102 17.59 3.46 -7.51
N PRO A 103 17.42 4.74 -7.87
CA PRO A 103 16.79 5.74 -7.02
C PRO A 103 15.36 5.34 -6.67
N VAL A 104 15.04 5.28 -5.37
CA VAL A 104 13.68 4.96 -4.90
C VAL A 104 12.77 6.15 -5.16
N LYS A 105 11.74 5.97 -5.99
CA LYS A 105 10.78 7.04 -6.30
C LYS A 105 9.83 7.30 -5.11
N PRO A 106 9.47 8.56 -4.81
CA PRO A 106 8.46 8.87 -3.80
C PRO A 106 7.10 8.28 -4.18
N LEU A 107 6.29 7.92 -3.18
CA LEU A 107 4.92 7.46 -3.37
C LEU A 107 4.07 8.55 -4.05
N ASP A 108 3.59 8.30 -5.27
CA ASP A 108 2.47 9.08 -5.84
C ASP A 108 1.19 8.71 -5.07
N PRO A 109 0.60 9.62 -4.28
CA PRO A 109 -0.59 9.35 -3.49
C PRO A 109 -1.83 9.07 -4.35
N ALA A 110 -1.84 9.47 -5.63
CA ALA A 110 -2.96 9.23 -6.52
C ALA A 110 -3.06 7.76 -6.96
N ASN A 111 -1.93 7.05 -7.13
CA ASN A 111 -1.91 5.71 -7.75
C ASN A 111 -0.97 4.70 -7.09
N LYS A 112 -0.44 4.99 -5.90
CA LYS A 112 0.58 4.18 -5.22
C LYS A 112 1.68 3.71 -6.19
N GLU A 113 2.17 4.61 -7.06
CA GLU A 113 3.17 4.25 -8.07
C GLU A 113 4.34 3.49 -7.45
N CYS A 114 4.87 2.54 -8.22
CA CYS A 114 5.93 1.60 -7.87
C CYS A 114 6.86 2.18 -6.81
N ARG A 115 6.65 1.77 -5.55
CA ARG A 115 7.56 2.05 -4.43
C ARG A 115 8.86 1.26 -4.66
N GLY A 116 9.60 1.57 -5.69
CA GLY A 116 10.73 0.75 -6.10
C GLY A 116 11.91 1.61 -6.44
N GLY A 117 13.09 1.01 -6.39
CA GLY A 117 14.18 1.52 -7.18
C GLY A 117 13.75 1.65 -8.65
N ALA A 118 14.35 2.56 -9.41
CA ALA A 118 14.02 2.78 -10.82
C ALA A 118 14.10 1.50 -11.68
N LEU A 119 14.89 0.51 -11.26
CA LEU A 119 15.05 -0.80 -11.88
C LEU A 119 14.38 -1.94 -11.08
N GLY A 120 13.50 -1.59 -10.14
CA GLY A 120 12.79 -2.53 -9.29
C GLY A 120 13.55 -2.89 -8.01
N GLY A 121 13.44 -4.15 -7.58
CA GLY A 121 14.10 -4.70 -6.40
C GLY A 121 14.61 -6.10 -6.65
N LEU A 122 15.76 -6.42 -6.06
CA LEU A 122 16.40 -7.74 -6.11
C LEU A 122 16.42 -8.32 -4.71
N ALA A 123 16.14 -9.61 -4.59
CA ALA A 123 16.21 -10.32 -3.31
C ALA A 123 16.81 -11.71 -3.50
N ALA A 124 17.54 -12.15 -2.49
CA ALA A 124 18.07 -13.50 -2.39
C ALA A 124 17.64 -14.12 -1.06
N SER A 125 17.35 -15.41 -1.04
CA SER A 125 17.07 -16.14 0.18
C SER A 125 17.90 -17.40 0.30
N PHE A 126 18.16 -17.77 1.55
CA PHE A 126 18.64 -19.08 1.94
C PHE A 126 17.68 -19.67 2.97
N GLY A 127 17.32 -20.94 2.81
CA GLY A 127 16.43 -21.64 3.71
C GLY A 127 16.99 -22.98 4.14
N TYR A 128 16.70 -23.36 5.38
CA TYR A 128 17.07 -24.62 6.01
C TYR A 128 15.84 -25.21 6.72
N VAL A 129 15.64 -26.51 6.59
CA VAL A 129 14.66 -27.27 7.39
C VAL A 129 15.35 -28.48 8.00
N ASP A 130 15.12 -28.66 9.30
CA ASP A 130 15.40 -29.88 10.02
C ASP A 130 14.06 -30.55 10.36
N TYR A 131 13.88 -31.81 9.95
CA TYR A 131 12.67 -32.57 10.29
C TYR A 131 12.76 -33.28 11.64
N GLY A 132 13.87 -33.10 12.36
CA GLY A 132 14.14 -33.78 13.62
C GLY A 132 14.75 -35.17 13.41
N SER A 133 14.66 -35.99 14.44
CA SER A 133 15.20 -37.36 14.42
C SER A 133 14.10 -38.40 14.20
N PHE A 134 14.34 -39.31 13.27
CA PHE A 134 13.47 -40.45 12.99
C PHE A 134 14.09 -41.73 13.55
N SER A 135 13.26 -42.60 14.15
CA SER A 135 13.71 -43.92 14.58
C SER A 135 13.96 -44.80 13.37
N GLY A 136 15.21 -45.19 13.14
CA GLY A 136 15.54 -46.17 12.11
C GLY A 136 14.98 -47.54 12.47
N ARG A 137 14.53 -48.31 11.47
CA ARG A 137 14.18 -49.72 11.62
C ARG A 137 14.67 -50.49 10.40
N ASN A 138 15.18 -51.71 10.60
CA ASN A 138 15.53 -52.60 9.50
C ASN A 138 14.28 -53.32 8.94
N ASP A 139 14.47 -54.14 7.90
CA ASP A 139 13.39 -54.89 7.23
C ASP A 139 12.65 -55.88 8.16
N LEU A 140 13.24 -56.21 9.32
CA LEU A 140 12.65 -57.06 10.36
C LEU A 140 11.94 -56.24 11.44
N GLY A 141 11.84 -54.92 11.28
CA GLY A 141 11.19 -54.00 12.22
C GLY A 141 12.00 -53.69 13.48
N VAL A 142 13.24 -54.19 13.59
CA VAL A 142 14.16 -53.95 14.71
C VAL A 142 14.72 -52.54 14.60
N GLN A 143 14.68 -51.80 15.70
CA GLN A 143 15.17 -50.42 15.75
C GLN A 143 16.68 -50.36 15.48
N THR A 144 17.07 -49.48 14.57
CA THR A 144 18.46 -49.17 14.20
C THR A 144 18.81 -47.76 14.69
N VAL A 145 20.01 -47.27 14.32
CA VAL A 145 20.43 -45.90 14.62
C VAL A 145 19.41 -44.91 14.04
N ASN A 146 19.10 -43.87 14.82
CA ASN A 146 18.22 -42.79 14.37
C ASN A 146 18.84 -42.07 13.18
N TYR A 147 17.99 -41.54 12.30
CA TYR A 147 18.43 -40.75 11.16
C TYR A 147 17.75 -39.40 11.12
N HIS A 148 18.35 -38.47 10.39
CA HIS A 148 17.85 -37.11 10.21
C HIS A 148 17.52 -36.89 8.73
N ALA A 149 16.51 -36.07 8.47
CA ALA A 149 16.24 -35.55 7.14
C ALA A 149 16.38 -34.03 7.20
N ARG A 150 17.02 -33.46 6.18
CA ARG A 150 17.26 -32.01 6.09
C ARG A 150 17.02 -31.53 4.69
N ASP A 151 16.51 -30.31 4.59
CA ASP A 151 16.37 -29.65 3.31
C ASP A 151 17.08 -28.29 3.31
N TYR A 152 17.68 -27.96 2.17
CA TYR A 152 18.31 -26.68 1.89
C TYR A 152 17.63 -26.03 0.70
N SER A 153 17.49 -24.71 0.72
CA SER A 153 17.03 -23.95 -0.45
C SER A 153 17.83 -22.67 -0.63
N GLY A 154 18.00 -22.30 -1.89
CA GLY A 154 18.51 -21.01 -2.30
C GLY A 154 17.56 -20.40 -3.33
N SER A 155 17.30 -19.11 -3.25
CA SER A 155 16.58 -18.40 -4.31
C SER A 155 17.14 -17.03 -4.60
N LEU A 156 17.00 -16.61 -5.85
CA LEU A 156 17.34 -15.28 -6.33
C LEU A 156 16.19 -14.76 -7.18
N GLY A 157 15.67 -13.59 -6.85
CA GLY A 157 14.54 -13.01 -7.55
C GLY A 157 14.72 -11.54 -7.84
N TRP A 158 14.05 -11.10 -8.89
CA TRP A 158 14.00 -9.71 -9.34
C TRP A 158 12.55 -9.35 -9.69
N GLY A 159 12.11 -8.19 -9.24
CA GLY A 159 10.80 -7.65 -9.60
C GLY A 159 10.92 -6.20 -10.03
N ILE A 160 10.21 -5.81 -11.08
CA ILE A 160 10.28 -4.50 -11.73
C ILE A 160 8.87 -3.98 -12.06
N GLY A 161 8.70 -2.66 -12.02
CA GLY A 161 7.51 -2.01 -12.57
C GLY A 161 7.60 -1.93 -14.09
N LEU A 162 6.64 -2.54 -14.80
CA LEU A 162 6.62 -2.60 -16.26
C LEU A 162 5.83 -1.43 -16.85
N LEU A 163 4.66 -1.14 -16.28
CA LEU A 163 3.76 -0.04 -16.67
C LEU A 163 3.24 0.65 -15.41
N ARG A 164 2.49 1.75 -15.57
CA ARG A 164 1.89 2.45 -14.44
C ARG A 164 0.99 1.52 -13.64
N GLY A 165 1.34 1.27 -12.38
CA GLY A 165 0.61 0.37 -11.47
C GLY A 165 0.78 -1.12 -11.78
N PHE A 166 1.52 -1.52 -12.82
CA PHE A 166 1.69 -2.92 -13.21
C PHE A 166 3.16 -3.35 -13.10
N SER A 167 3.40 -4.39 -12.30
CA SER A 167 4.72 -4.93 -12.01
C SER A 167 4.80 -6.39 -12.41
N GLY A 168 5.99 -6.82 -12.82
CA GLY A 168 6.34 -8.22 -13.05
C GLY A 168 7.51 -8.63 -12.17
N GLY A 169 7.68 -9.93 -11.95
CA GLY A 169 8.84 -10.47 -11.29
C GLY A 169 9.09 -11.94 -11.61
N ILE A 170 10.33 -12.35 -11.39
CA ILE A 170 10.81 -13.71 -11.63
C ILE A 170 11.72 -14.15 -10.48
N VAL A 171 11.72 -15.44 -10.16
CA VAL A 171 12.61 -16.07 -9.18
C VAL A 171 13.22 -17.31 -9.77
N LEU A 172 14.51 -17.52 -9.53
CA LEU A 172 15.19 -18.79 -9.72
C LEU A 172 15.38 -19.44 -8.35
N LYS A 173 15.07 -20.73 -8.23
CA LYS A 173 15.15 -21.49 -6.97
C LYS A 173 15.91 -22.78 -7.19
N GLY A 174 16.74 -23.13 -6.21
CA GLY A 174 17.35 -24.46 -6.07
C GLY A 174 16.99 -25.02 -4.71
N ASN A 175 16.58 -26.29 -4.68
CA ASN A 175 16.28 -27.01 -3.45
C ASN A 175 17.06 -28.32 -3.45
N GLN A 176 17.52 -28.71 -2.27
CA GLN A 176 18.22 -29.95 -2.03
C GLN A 176 17.65 -30.62 -0.79
N SER A 177 17.26 -31.89 -0.89
CA SER A 177 16.79 -32.70 0.23
C SER A 177 17.79 -33.82 0.49
N GLU A 178 18.28 -33.89 1.72
CA GLU A 178 19.25 -34.87 2.19
C GLU A 178 18.56 -35.89 3.10
N PHE A 179 18.62 -37.14 2.66
CA PHE A 179 18.31 -38.35 3.43
C PHE A 179 19.60 -39.17 3.60
N PRO A 180 19.67 -40.11 4.56
CA PRO A 180 20.89 -40.85 4.88
C PRO A 180 21.61 -41.45 3.68
N ASP A 181 20.85 -42.03 2.74
CA ASP A 181 21.40 -42.76 1.60
C ASP A 181 21.13 -42.06 0.26
N LYS A 182 20.47 -40.90 0.26
CA LYS A 182 20.01 -40.27 -0.99
C LYS A 182 19.87 -38.77 -0.89
N THR A 183 20.40 -38.10 -1.90
CA THR A 183 20.26 -36.66 -2.08
C THR A 183 19.39 -36.37 -3.29
N TYR A 184 18.42 -35.49 -3.08
CA TYR A 184 17.51 -35.04 -4.12
C TYR A 184 17.74 -33.57 -4.40
N SER A 185 17.63 -33.16 -5.66
CA SER A 185 17.76 -31.78 -6.08
C SER A 185 16.68 -31.40 -7.09
N ALA A 186 16.24 -30.16 -6.99
CA ALA A 186 15.18 -29.59 -7.81
C ALA A 186 15.45 -28.11 -8.06
N TYR A 187 15.43 -27.73 -9.34
CA TYR A 187 15.55 -26.36 -9.79
C TYR A 187 14.23 -25.91 -10.40
N THR A 188 13.73 -24.78 -9.92
CA THR A 188 12.46 -24.23 -10.38
C THR A 188 12.56 -22.73 -10.62
N THR A 189 11.60 -22.21 -11.36
CA THR A 189 11.37 -20.77 -11.46
C THR A 189 9.94 -20.43 -11.11
N ASP A 190 9.75 -19.23 -10.58
CA ASP A 190 8.45 -18.64 -10.34
C ASP A 190 8.36 -17.34 -11.13
N VAL A 191 7.17 -17.06 -11.66
CA VAL A 191 6.86 -15.77 -12.28
C VAL A 191 5.65 -15.17 -11.59
N GLY A 192 5.61 -13.85 -11.49
CA GLY A 192 4.52 -13.16 -10.84
C GLY A 192 4.24 -11.80 -11.45
N PHE A 193 2.99 -11.37 -11.32
CA PHE A 193 2.49 -10.08 -11.71
C PHE A 193 1.71 -9.45 -10.56
N LEU A 194 1.75 -8.13 -10.47
CA LEU A 194 1.04 -7.36 -9.48
C LEU A 194 0.49 -6.09 -10.14
N TRP A 195 -0.79 -5.82 -9.97
CA TRP A 195 -1.49 -4.72 -10.62
C TRP A 195 -2.30 -3.90 -9.60
N THR A 196 -1.96 -2.63 -9.45
CA THR A 196 -2.81 -1.63 -8.77
C THR A 196 -3.88 -1.15 -9.73
N VAL A 197 -5.07 -1.76 -9.65
CA VAL A 197 -6.22 -1.41 -10.50
C VAL A 197 -6.85 -0.11 -10.03
N LEU A 198 -6.96 0.05 -8.71
CA LEU A 198 -7.43 1.26 -8.04
C LEU A 198 -6.46 1.61 -6.92
N PRO A 199 -6.42 2.87 -6.43
CA PRO A 199 -5.47 3.27 -5.39
C PRO A 199 -5.58 2.44 -4.08
N ALA A 200 -6.77 1.88 -3.84
CA ALA A 200 -7.04 1.00 -2.72
C ALA A 200 -6.92 -0.50 -3.06
N LEU A 201 -6.97 -0.91 -4.33
CA LEU A 201 -7.12 -2.31 -4.76
C LEU A 201 -5.92 -2.78 -5.59
N ASP A 202 -5.23 -3.78 -5.07
CA ASP A 202 -4.18 -4.53 -5.75
C ASP A 202 -4.69 -5.91 -6.15
N LEU A 203 -4.37 -6.35 -7.37
CA LEU A 203 -4.57 -7.72 -7.85
C LEU A 203 -3.21 -8.37 -8.10
N GLY A 204 -3.09 -9.65 -7.78
CA GLY A 204 -1.84 -10.40 -7.90
C GLY A 204 -2.07 -11.74 -8.57
N VAL A 205 -1.12 -12.15 -9.41
CA VAL A 205 -1.06 -13.47 -10.02
C VAL A 205 0.36 -13.99 -9.88
N ALA A 206 0.54 -15.25 -9.48
CA ALA A 206 1.84 -15.88 -9.46
C ALA A 206 1.74 -17.33 -9.95
N TYR A 207 2.66 -17.76 -10.80
CA TYR A 207 2.80 -19.14 -11.20
C TYR A 207 4.12 -19.68 -10.65
N SER A 208 4.02 -20.61 -9.72
CA SER A 208 5.14 -21.12 -8.93
C SER A 208 5.56 -22.52 -9.36
N ASN A 209 6.84 -22.82 -9.13
CA ASN A 209 7.45 -24.13 -9.30
C ASN A 209 7.43 -24.65 -10.73
N ILE A 210 7.67 -23.74 -11.69
CA ILE A 210 7.95 -24.12 -13.07
C ILE A 210 9.27 -24.90 -13.06
N SER A 211 9.21 -26.19 -13.42
CA SER A 211 10.39 -27.06 -13.36
C SER A 211 11.43 -26.66 -14.41
N LEU A 212 12.68 -26.47 -13.96
CA LEU A 212 13.85 -26.28 -14.83
C LEU A 212 14.72 -27.55 -14.91
N GLY A 213 14.55 -28.47 -13.96
CA GLY A 213 15.23 -29.75 -13.89
C GLY A 213 15.22 -30.30 -12.47
N SER A 214 15.12 -31.62 -12.33
CA SER A 214 15.08 -32.29 -11.02
C SER A 214 15.45 -33.77 -11.14
N ASN A 215 15.94 -34.36 -10.05
CA ASN A 215 16.15 -35.81 -9.94
C ASN A 215 15.02 -36.51 -9.16
N ILE A 216 13.97 -35.77 -8.76
CA ILE A 216 12.78 -36.24 -8.06
C ILE A 216 11.55 -36.41 -8.96
N GLY A 217 11.71 -36.26 -10.28
CA GLY A 217 10.61 -36.27 -11.23
C GLY A 217 9.82 -34.96 -11.25
N LYS A 218 8.56 -35.02 -11.68
CA LYS A 218 7.74 -33.83 -11.93
C LYS A 218 7.43 -33.09 -10.62
N ILE A 219 7.73 -31.80 -10.57
CA ILE A 219 7.44 -30.94 -9.43
C ILE A 219 6.03 -30.38 -9.57
N ALA A 220 5.30 -30.32 -8.47
CA ALA A 220 3.95 -29.77 -8.44
C ALA A 220 3.98 -28.24 -8.62
N SER A 221 3.53 -27.77 -9.78
CA SER A 221 3.37 -26.35 -10.09
C SER A 221 2.01 -25.82 -9.62
N GLY A 222 1.95 -24.53 -9.29
CA GLY A 222 0.75 -23.90 -8.74
C GLY A 222 0.49 -22.52 -9.35
N LEU A 223 -0.77 -22.24 -9.66
CA LEU A 223 -1.25 -20.91 -10.02
C LEU A 223 -1.93 -20.27 -8.81
N ARG A 224 -1.45 -19.10 -8.41
CA ARG A 224 -1.99 -18.30 -7.32
C ARG A 224 -2.62 -17.05 -7.87
N LEU A 225 -3.83 -16.75 -7.43
CA LEU A 225 -4.55 -15.52 -7.71
C LEU A 225 -4.84 -14.84 -6.38
N GLY A 226 -4.79 -13.51 -6.34
CA GLY A 226 -5.16 -12.79 -5.13
C GLY A 226 -5.61 -11.36 -5.37
N ALA A 227 -6.31 -10.83 -4.38
CA ALA A 227 -6.73 -9.46 -4.30
C ALA A 227 -6.43 -8.91 -2.90
N ALA A 228 -5.99 -7.66 -2.84
CA ALA A 228 -5.70 -6.96 -1.59
C ALA A 228 -6.33 -5.57 -1.65
N TRP A 229 -7.15 -5.26 -0.65
CA TRP A 229 -7.91 -4.03 -0.58
C TRP A 229 -7.57 -3.27 0.71
N THR A 230 -6.95 -2.11 0.54
CA THR A 230 -6.59 -1.18 1.62
C THR A 230 -7.78 -0.25 1.87
N VAL A 231 -8.56 -0.53 2.91
CA VAL A 231 -9.78 0.24 3.25
C VAL A 231 -9.41 1.67 3.67
N ASP A 232 -8.36 1.79 4.49
CA ASP A 232 -7.76 3.06 4.89
C ASP A 232 -6.28 2.86 5.31
N LYS A 233 -5.68 3.84 5.98
CA LYS A 233 -4.27 3.76 6.42
C LYS A 233 -4.00 2.73 7.53
N HIS A 234 -5.04 2.16 8.13
CA HIS A 234 -4.96 1.20 9.23
C HIS A 234 -5.41 -0.20 8.81
N TRP A 235 -6.36 -0.33 7.87
CA TRP A 235 -6.99 -1.62 7.60
C TRP A 235 -6.74 -2.14 6.18
N LEU A 236 -6.23 -3.37 6.10
CA LEU A 236 -6.01 -4.14 4.89
C LEU A 236 -6.83 -5.44 4.95
N LEU A 237 -7.57 -5.72 3.88
CA LEU A 237 -8.23 -6.99 3.62
C LEU A 237 -7.55 -7.68 2.44
N ALA A 238 -7.42 -9.00 2.47
CA ALA A 238 -6.84 -9.76 1.38
C ALA A 238 -7.49 -11.13 1.21
N ALA A 239 -7.55 -11.57 -0.04
CA ALA A 239 -8.04 -12.87 -0.44
C ALA A 239 -7.08 -13.50 -1.44
N SER A 240 -6.89 -14.81 -1.41
CA SER A 240 -6.07 -15.55 -2.37
C SER A 240 -6.62 -16.95 -2.61
N GLY A 241 -6.49 -17.43 -3.84
CA GLY A 241 -6.79 -18.80 -4.24
C GLY A 241 -5.57 -19.44 -4.89
N GLU A 242 -5.35 -20.72 -4.62
CA GLU A 242 -4.27 -21.50 -5.21
C GLU A 242 -4.83 -22.71 -5.97
N LEU A 243 -4.60 -22.75 -7.27
CA LEU A 243 -4.84 -23.91 -8.12
C LEU A 243 -3.54 -24.71 -8.21
N GLN A 244 -3.59 -26.00 -7.92
CA GLN A 244 -2.46 -26.91 -8.05
C GLN A 244 -2.90 -28.12 -8.87
N ASN A 245 -2.10 -28.54 -9.85
CA ASN A 245 -2.44 -29.65 -10.75
C ASN A 245 -3.84 -29.52 -11.39
N ASN A 246 -4.22 -28.30 -11.80
CA ASN A 246 -5.52 -27.96 -12.39
C ASN A 246 -6.75 -28.12 -11.47
N ALA A 247 -6.54 -28.32 -10.18
CA ALA A 247 -7.59 -28.39 -9.17
C ALA A 247 -7.46 -27.26 -8.16
N MET A 248 -8.57 -26.85 -7.55
CA MET A 248 -8.55 -25.90 -6.44
C MET A 248 -7.88 -26.54 -5.23
N ASN A 249 -6.76 -25.98 -4.78
CA ASN A 249 -5.99 -26.49 -3.64
C ASN A 249 -6.36 -25.76 -2.36
N ARG A 250 -6.34 -24.42 -2.38
CA ARG A 250 -6.53 -23.58 -1.19
C ARG A 250 -7.33 -22.32 -1.50
N LEU A 251 -8.16 -21.90 -0.56
CA LEU A 251 -8.76 -20.57 -0.49
C LEU A 251 -8.34 -19.91 0.82
N GLN A 252 -7.93 -18.65 0.76
CA GLN A 252 -7.28 -17.95 1.86
C GLN A 252 -7.87 -16.56 2.00
N LEU A 253 -8.23 -16.19 3.22
CA LEU A 253 -8.70 -14.86 3.58
C LEU A 253 -7.83 -14.32 4.71
N GLY A 254 -7.49 -13.04 4.66
CA GLY A 254 -6.61 -12.41 5.63
C GLY A 254 -6.99 -10.96 5.88
N THR A 255 -6.72 -10.48 7.09
CA THR A 255 -6.89 -9.09 7.47
C THR A 255 -5.70 -8.61 8.31
N GLU A 256 -5.33 -7.36 8.15
CA GLU A 256 -4.33 -6.67 8.96
C GLU A 256 -4.87 -5.32 9.42
N TYR A 257 -4.82 -5.07 10.72
CA TYR A 257 -5.24 -3.81 11.33
C TYR A 257 -4.06 -3.20 12.08
N LEU A 258 -3.72 -1.95 11.75
CA LEU A 258 -2.58 -1.23 12.31
C LEU A 258 -3.06 -0.22 13.38
N ILE A 259 -2.47 -0.33 14.57
CA ILE A 259 -2.72 0.53 15.72
C ILE A 259 -1.45 1.34 16.00
N GLY A 260 -1.58 2.65 16.19
CA GLY A 260 -0.46 3.55 16.51
C GLY A 260 -0.12 4.53 15.38
N ASN A 261 1.11 5.05 15.39
CA ASN A 261 1.51 6.14 14.51
C ASN A 261 1.92 5.65 13.11
N THR A 262 0.92 5.40 12.26
CA THR A 262 1.09 4.97 10.86
C THR A 262 1.81 6.01 9.99
N GLU A 263 1.76 7.29 10.36
CA GLU A 263 2.39 8.37 9.59
C GLU A 263 3.91 8.45 9.81
N GLN A 264 4.37 8.26 11.04
CA GLN A 264 5.79 8.25 11.38
C GLN A 264 6.45 6.87 11.18
N LYS A 265 5.68 5.81 10.86
CA LYS A 265 6.17 4.42 10.70
C LYS A 265 6.96 3.95 11.94
N SER A 266 6.47 4.27 13.14
CA SER A 266 7.13 3.96 14.41
C SER A 266 6.08 3.66 15.48
N ASN A 267 6.37 2.70 16.36
CA ASN A 267 5.45 2.21 17.39
C ASN A 267 4.08 1.82 16.80
N ILE A 268 4.11 0.94 15.79
CA ILE A 268 2.89 0.40 15.16
C ILE A 268 2.72 -1.03 15.62
N LEU A 269 1.57 -1.32 16.22
CA LEU A 269 1.10 -2.67 16.49
C LEU A 269 0.20 -3.11 15.33
N ALA A 270 0.55 -4.21 14.67
CA ALA A 270 -0.26 -4.86 13.65
C ALA A 270 -0.97 -6.06 14.25
N LEU A 271 -2.30 -6.07 14.20
CA LEU A 271 -3.14 -7.21 14.53
C LEU A 271 -3.53 -7.92 13.24
N ARG A 272 -3.36 -9.23 13.18
CA ARG A 272 -3.63 -10.03 11.98
C ARG A 272 -4.47 -11.24 12.32
N ALA A 273 -5.39 -11.54 11.42
CA ALA A 273 -6.16 -12.77 11.45
C ALA A 273 -6.34 -13.27 10.02
N GLY A 274 -6.56 -14.58 9.88
CA GLY A 274 -6.86 -15.17 8.59
C GLY A 274 -7.56 -16.51 8.73
N TYR A 275 -8.07 -17.00 7.59
CA TYR A 275 -8.65 -18.33 7.46
C TYR A 275 -8.19 -18.98 6.16
N GLN A 276 -7.71 -20.22 6.24
CA GLN A 276 -7.32 -21.04 5.10
C GLN A 276 -8.21 -22.27 5.00
N ALA A 277 -8.94 -22.40 3.89
CA ALA A 277 -9.66 -23.61 3.52
C ALA A 277 -8.78 -24.48 2.60
N ASN A 278 -8.57 -25.73 2.96
CA ASN A 278 -7.83 -26.72 2.17
C ASN A 278 -8.81 -27.74 1.57
N TYR A 279 -8.92 -27.80 0.26
CA TYR A 279 -9.83 -28.70 -0.45
C TYR A 279 -9.38 -30.17 -0.55
N PRO A 280 -8.09 -30.51 -0.78
CA PRO A 280 -7.64 -31.91 -0.85
C PRO A 280 -7.85 -32.72 0.43
N ASN A 281 -7.98 -32.06 1.58
CA ASN A 281 -7.99 -32.72 2.88
C ASN A 281 -9.11 -32.12 3.75
N PRO A 282 -10.39 -32.39 3.41
CA PRO A 282 -11.55 -31.82 4.11
C PRO A 282 -11.69 -32.36 5.54
N GLN A 283 -10.87 -33.33 5.94
CA GLN A 283 -10.91 -33.97 7.26
C GLN A 283 -10.40 -33.06 8.40
N LEU A 284 -9.81 -31.90 8.09
CA LEU A 284 -9.46 -30.87 9.06
C LEU A 284 -10.71 -30.06 9.45
N SER A 285 -11.58 -30.63 10.28
CA SER A 285 -12.81 -29.95 10.74
C SER A 285 -12.53 -28.78 11.71
N GLY A 286 -13.43 -27.78 11.75
CA GLY A 286 -13.43 -26.72 12.78
C GLY A 286 -12.57 -25.48 12.47
N LEU A 287 -11.96 -24.89 13.50
CA LEU A 287 -11.13 -23.67 13.44
C LEU A 287 -9.69 -23.92 12.94
N THR A 288 -9.40 -25.09 12.37
CA THR A 288 -8.06 -25.52 11.93
C THR A 288 -7.44 -24.61 10.88
N GLY A 289 -8.27 -23.93 10.07
CA GLY A 289 -7.82 -22.93 9.11
C GLY A 289 -7.54 -21.54 9.70
N LEU A 290 -7.94 -21.27 10.95
CA LEU A 290 -7.87 -19.94 11.56
C LEU A 290 -6.44 -19.61 11.98
N THR A 291 -5.88 -18.53 11.47
CA THR A 291 -4.54 -18.04 11.86
C THR A 291 -4.64 -16.73 12.60
N MET A 292 -3.68 -16.50 13.51
CA MET A 292 -3.55 -15.23 14.21
C MET A 292 -2.12 -14.72 14.09
N GLY A 293 -1.94 -13.41 14.05
CA GLY A 293 -0.62 -12.81 14.02
C GLY A 293 -0.57 -11.46 14.71
N LEU A 294 0.61 -11.16 15.22
CA LEU A 294 0.96 -9.88 15.84
C LEU A 294 2.21 -9.35 15.16
N GLY A 295 2.28 -8.05 14.94
CA GLY A 295 3.47 -7.39 14.43
C GLY A 295 3.76 -6.15 15.24
N TYR A 296 5.02 -5.87 15.51
CA TYR A 296 5.43 -4.64 16.16
C TYR A 296 6.53 -3.96 15.34
N THR A 297 6.24 -2.75 14.88
CA THR A 297 7.22 -1.88 14.24
C THR A 297 7.82 -0.96 15.31
N PHE A 298 9.00 -1.30 15.80
CA PHE A 298 9.72 -0.49 16.80
C PHE A 298 10.12 0.87 16.24
N SER A 299 10.62 0.85 15.00
CA SER A 299 11.04 2.02 14.25
C SER A 299 10.91 1.74 12.76
N ARG A 300 11.19 2.73 11.92
CA ARG A 300 11.22 2.53 10.46
C ARG A 300 12.23 1.45 10.02
N SER A 301 13.17 1.09 10.88
CA SER A 301 14.26 0.16 10.61
C SER A 301 14.09 -1.23 11.20
N MET A 302 13.08 -1.50 12.03
CA MET A 302 12.95 -2.80 12.69
C MET A 302 11.49 -3.19 12.90
N VAL A 303 11.14 -4.39 12.41
CA VAL A 303 9.81 -4.99 12.52
C VAL A 303 9.96 -6.41 13.06
N LEU A 304 9.21 -6.73 14.10
CA LEU A 304 9.09 -8.08 14.65
C LEU A 304 7.67 -8.58 14.42
N ASP A 305 7.52 -9.72 13.76
CA ASP A 305 6.24 -10.36 13.51
C ASP A 305 6.20 -11.74 14.15
N TYR A 306 5.05 -12.09 14.70
CA TYR A 306 4.72 -13.39 15.25
C TYR A 306 3.43 -13.90 14.63
N ALA A 307 3.35 -15.19 14.37
CA ALA A 307 2.11 -15.84 13.97
C ALA A 307 1.94 -17.21 14.63
N MET A 308 0.70 -17.50 14.96
CA MET A 308 0.24 -18.81 15.42
C MET A 308 -0.65 -19.41 14.33
N VAL A 309 -0.30 -20.61 13.89
CA VAL A 309 -1.03 -21.36 12.87
C VAL A 309 -1.41 -22.73 13.46
N PRO A 310 -2.65 -22.90 13.93
CA PRO A 310 -3.18 -24.16 14.39
C PRO A 310 -3.15 -25.22 13.28
N ALA A 311 -2.96 -26.48 13.67
CA ALA A 311 -2.98 -27.66 12.82
C ALA A 311 -3.93 -28.74 13.38
N GLY A 312 -4.96 -28.31 14.13
CA GLY A 312 -5.92 -29.21 14.77
C GLY A 312 -5.28 -30.02 15.90
N GLU A 313 -5.59 -31.33 15.94
CA GLU A 313 -5.09 -32.25 16.97
C GLU A 313 -3.57 -32.44 16.92
N LEU A 314 -2.93 -32.08 15.81
CA LEU A 314 -1.48 -32.13 15.70
C LEU A 314 -0.79 -31.04 16.55
N GLY A 315 -1.48 -29.96 16.90
CA GLY A 315 -0.96 -28.86 17.69
C GLY A 315 -0.98 -27.53 16.92
N ALA A 316 -0.05 -26.63 17.22
CA ALA A 316 0.09 -25.35 16.55
C ALA A 316 1.55 -25.09 16.15
N SER A 317 1.72 -24.51 14.97
CA SER A 317 2.99 -23.99 14.50
C SER A 317 3.14 -22.54 14.95
N HIS A 318 4.33 -22.19 15.43
CA HIS A 318 4.68 -20.85 15.86
C HIS A 318 5.75 -20.28 14.94
N ARG A 319 5.52 -19.05 14.47
CA ARG A 319 6.40 -18.38 13.53
C ARG A 319 6.84 -17.05 14.10
N LEU A 320 8.13 -16.79 14.01
CA LEU A 320 8.76 -15.54 14.39
C LEU A 320 9.49 -14.97 13.16
N SER A 321 9.39 -13.67 12.95
CA SER A 321 10.08 -13.01 11.85
C SER A 321 10.63 -11.68 12.29
N LEU A 322 11.92 -11.47 12.08
CA LEU A 322 12.60 -10.22 12.33
C LEU A 322 13.01 -9.61 10.99
N THR A 323 12.50 -8.41 10.70
CA THR A 323 12.91 -7.64 9.51
C THR A 323 13.67 -6.40 9.96
N ILE A 324 14.90 -6.26 9.48
CA ILE A 324 15.76 -5.09 9.73
C ILE A 324 15.92 -4.34 8.41
N LYS A 325 15.64 -3.03 8.42
CA LYS A 325 15.67 -2.16 7.23
C LYS A 325 16.74 -1.09 7.35
N PHE A 326 17.49 -0.92 6.28
CA PHE A 326 18.63 -0.03 6.12
C PHE A 326 18.45 0.82 4.85
N ASP A 327 19.18 1.93 4.77
CA ASP A 327 19.20 2.82 3.60
C ASP A 327 17.83 3.26 3.08
N CYS A 328 16.85 3.35 3.98
CA CYS A 328 15.53 3.82 3.63
C CYS A 328 15.57 5.28 3.15
N PRO A 329 14.92 5.63 2.03
CA PRO A 329 14.86 6.99 1.54
C PRO A 329 14.26 7.88 2.62
N LYS A 330 15.00 8.91 3.01
CA LYS A 330 14.55 9.88 4.00
C LYS A 330 13.26 10.51 3.47
N LYS A 331 12.17 10.46 4.26
CA LYS A 331 10.97 11.22 3.91
C LYS A 331 11.43 12.67 3.82
N LYS A 332 11.29 13.32 2.65
CA LYS A 332 11.33 14.79 2.62
C LYS A 332 10.25 15.21 3.61
N LYS A 333 10.64 15.82 4.74
CA LYS A 333 9.68 16.50 5.60
C LYS A 333 8.96 17.44 4.63
N ARG A 334 7.66 17.23 4.41
CA ARG A 334 6.85 18.34 3.91
C ARG A 334 7.19 19.48 4.87
N PRO A 335 7.60 20.67 4.41
CA PRO A 335 7.73 21.79 5.31
C PRO A 335 6.38 21.86 6.03
N VAL A 336 6.40 21.48 7.30
CA VAL A 336 5.32 21.87 8.18
C VAL A 336 5.49 23.37 8.12
N VAL A 337 4.54 24.05 7.49
CA VAL A 337 4.33 25.46 7.75
C VAL A 337 3.94 25.46 9.22
N VAL A 338 4.96 25.47 10.07
CA VAL A 338 4.81 25.74 11.48
C VAL A 338 4.48 27.22 11.44
N VAL A 339 3.20 27.54 11.52
CA VAL A 339 2.79 28.82 12.07
C VAL A 339 3.37 28.80 13.48
N ALA A 340 4.58 29.36 13.61
CA ALA A 340 5.28 29.47 14.86
C ALA A 340 4.50 30.47 15.69
N VAL A 341 3.51 29.99 16.45
CA VAL A 341 3.05 30.71 17.62
C VAL A 341 4.23 30.72 18.57
N ALA A 342 4.98 31.83 18.56
CA ALA A 342 6.10 32.06 19.46
C ALA A 342 5.57 32.08 20.89
N VAL A 343 5.60 30.94 21.57
CA VAL A 343 5.46 30.88 23.02
C VAL A 343 6.77 31.39 23.61
N LEU A 344 6.78 32.68 23.94
CA LEU A 344 7.88 33.32 24.66
C LEU A 344 7.98 32.74 26.06
N ALA A 345 9.13 32.14 26.39
CA ALA A 345 9.53 31.88 27.77
C ALA A 345 9.56 33.22 28.55
N PRO A 346 9.22 33.23 29.85
CA PRO A 346 9.09 34.47 30.61
C PRO A 346 10.48 35.07 30.84
N LYS A 347 10.76 36.21 30.19
CA LYS A 347 11.93 37.04 30.49
C LYS A 347 11.65 37.88 31.75
N PRO A 348 12.64 38.11 32.64
CA PRO A 348 12.42 38.72 33.95
C PRO A 348 11.82 40.13 33.86
N ALA A 349 10.93 40.42 34.80
CA ALA A 349 10.18 41.65 34.90
C ALA A 349 11.08 42.90 34.83
N SER A 350 10.77 43.79 33.91
CA SER A 350 11.14 45.20 33.99
C SER A 350 9.88 46.06 33.83
N ALA A 351 9.90 47.18 34.56
CA ALA A 351 8.78 47.97 35.07
C ALA A 351 7.81 48.57 34.02
N PRO A 352 6.62 49.04 34.45
CA PRO A 352 5.43 49.11 33.62
C PRO A 352 5.27 50.37 32.75
N GLN A 353 4.63 50.14 31.59
CA GLN A 353 3.57 50.94 30.95
C GLN A 353 3.95 52.08 29.97
N ALA A 354 3.67 51.83 28.69
CA ALA A 354 2.57 52.47 27.94
C ALA A 354 2.24 51.60 26.70
N LYS A 355 1.02 51.04 26.64
CA LYS A 355 0.53 50.21 25.51
C LYS A 355 0.29 51.10 24.30
N VAL A 356 1.11 50.97 23.26
CA VAL A 356 0.70 51.27 21.87
C VAL A 356 0.04 50.00 21.35
N ILE A 357 -1.28 50.05 21.14
CA ILE A 357 -2.06 48.95 20.56
C ILE A 357 -1.83 49.01 19.05
N VAL A 358 -1.09 48.05 18.50
CA VAL A 358 -1.11 47.76 17.06
C VAL A 358 -2.15 46.64 16.87
N PRO A 359 -3.24 46.85 16.10
CA PRO A 359 -4.24 45.82 15.88
C PRO A 359 -3.69 44.72 14.96
N ALA A 360 -3.92 43.47 15.36
CA ALA A 360 -3.68 42.29 14.53
C ALA A 360 -4.58 42.34 13.28
N ILE A 361 -4.00 42.11 12.10
CA ILE A 361 -4.74 42.08 10.84
C ILE A 361 -5.48 40.75 10.77
N VAL A 362 -6.80 40.78 10.81
CA VAL A 362 -7.65 39.61 10.62
C VAL A 362 -7.63 39.26 9.13
N ALA A 363 -7.32 38.01 8.79
CA ALA A 363 -7.36 37.51 7.41
C ALA A 363 -8.74 37.80 6.78
N LYS A 364 -8.73 38.41 5.58
CA LYS A 364 -9.94 38.88 4.90
C LYS A 364 -10.15 38.11 3.59
N GLU A 365 -11.36 37.60 3.43
CA GLU A 365 -11.81 36.86 2.24
C GLU A 365 -12.89 37.68 1.52
N VAL A 366 -12.74 37.87 0.21
CA VAL A 366 -13.74 38.50 -0.67
C VAL A 366 -14.17 37.48 -1.71
N ILE A 367 -15.48 37.24 -1.80
CA ILE A 367 -16.08 36.31 -2.75
C ILE A 367 -16.73 37.13 -3.87
N LEU A 368 -16.24 36.95 -5.08
CA LEU A 368 -16.77 37.54 -6.31
C LEU A 368 -17.63 36.50 -7.03
N GLU A 369 -18.94 36.67 -6.98
CA GLU A 369 -19.92 35.92 -7.77
C GLU A 369 -19.82 36.18 -9.29
N ASP A 370 -20.44 35.31 -10.09
CA ASP A 370 -20.51 35.40 -11.57
C ASP A 370 -21.01 36.75 -12.07
N SER A 371 -21.90 37.40 -11.31
CA SER A 371 -22.53 38.70 -11.65
C SER A 371 -21.52 39.85 -11.75
N TYR A 372 -20.34 39.69 -11.15
CA TYR A 372 -19.23 40.65 -11.20
C TYR A 372 -18.34 40.51 -12.45
N PHE A 373 -18.68 39.58 -13.35
CA PHE A 373 -17.98 39.38 -14.62
C PHE A 373 -18.90 39.70 -15.79
N ASP A 374 -18.34 40.16 -16.91
CA ASP A 374 -19.10 40.37 -18.14
C ASP A 374 -19.68 39.04 -18.68
N PHE A 375 -20.80 39.14 -19.39
CA PHE A 375 -21.50 37.96 -19.92
C PHE A 375 -20.56 37.10 -20.79
N ASP A 376 -20.39 35.83 -20.38
CA ASP A 376 -19.49 34.84 -21.01
C ASP A 376 -18.01 35.29 -21.11
N SER A 377 -17.59 36.17 -20.21
CA SER A 377 -16.25 36.76 -20.18
C SER A 377 -15.54 36.51 -18.84
N SER A 378 -14.23 36.68 -18.85
CA SER A 378 -13.41 36.78 -17.64
C SER A 378 -13.18 38.24 -17.21
N ALA A 379 -13.67 39.23 -17.95
CA ALA A 379 -13.49 40.63 -17.61
C ALA A 379 -14.31 41.02 -16.36
N LEU A 380 -13.66 41.66 -15.39
CA LEU A 380 -14.27 42.15 -14.16
C LEU A 380 -15.10 43.41 -14.47
N ARG A 381 -16.35 43.45 -14.00
CA ARG A 381 -17.23 44.62 -14.10
C ARG A 381 -16.88 45.69 -13.06
N PRO A 382 -17.33 46.95 -13.25
CA PRO A 382 -17.09 48.03 -12.27
C PRO A 382 -17.52 47.67 -10.85
N GLU A 383 -18.62 46.93 -10.69
CA GLU A 383 -19.12 46.47 -9.40
C GLU A 383 -18.16 45.47 -8.73
N GLY A 384 -17.49 44.62 -9.53
CA GLY A 384 -16.49 43.68 -9.03
C GLY A 384 -15.18 44.37 -8.65
N MET A 385 -14.81 45.41 -9.39
CA MET A 385 -13.69 46.29 -9.03
C MET A 385 -13.96 47.02 -7.71
N GLU A 386 -15.19 47.49 -7.49
CA GLU A 386 -15.61 48.11 -6.23
C GLU A 386 -15.49 47.14 -5.05
N ALA A 387 -15.99 45.91 -5.21
CA ALA A 387 -15.91 44.87 -4.19
C ALA A 387 -14.45 44.53 -3.79
N MET A 388 -13.49 44.73 -4.70
CA MET A 388 -12.07 44.49 -4.47
C MET A 388 -11.30 45.68 -3.89
N ARG A 389 -11.89 46.88 -3.79
CA ARG A 389 -11.19 48.08 -3.29
C ARG A 389 -10.68 47.92 -1.87
N GLU A 390 -11.46 47.29 -1.00
CA GLU A 390 -11.03 47.07 0.39
C GLU A 390 -9.83 46.12 0.48
N ASN A 391 -9.76 45.11 -0.39
CA ASN A 391 -8.59 44.22 -0.49
C ASN A 391 -7.38 44.95 -1.06
N VAL A 392 -7.57 45.79 -2.09
CA VAL A 392 -6.50 46.64 -2.64
C VAL A 392 -5.93 47.56 -1.56
N GLN A 393 -6.79 48.23 -0.79
CA GLN A 393 -6.36 49.11 0.29
C GLN A 393 -5.60 48.33 1.38
N LEU A 394 -6.13 47.17 1.79
CA LEU A 394 -5.48 46.32 2.79
C LEU A 394 -4.09 45.84 2.33
N LEU A 395 -3.94 45.46 1.06
CA LEU A 395 -2.66 45.03 0.48
C LEU A 395 -1.66 46.18 0.31
N LYS A 396 -2.15 47.42 0.10
CA LYS A 396 -1.32 48.64 0.07
C LYS A 396 -0.85 49.04 1.46
N ASP A 397 -1.73 48.96 2.45
CA ASP A 397 -1.43 49.31 3.84
C ASP A 397 -0.49 48.29 4.51
N ASN A 398 -0.46 47.05 3.99
CA ASN A 398 0.31 45.95 4.54
C ASN A 398 1.22 45.31 3.47
N PRO A 399 2.38 45.91 3.16
CA PRO A 399 3.27 45.45 2.07
C PRO A 399 3.80 44.02 2.25
N ASP A 400 3.80 43.49 3.48
CA ASP A 400 4.26 42.14 3.80
C ASP A 400 3.17 41.06 3.69
N THR A 401 1.97 41.39 3.20
CA THR A 401 0.89 40.40 2.99
C THR A 401 0.88 39.88 1.55
N THR A 402 0.36 38.69 1.32
CA THR A 402 0.15 38.09 -0.01
C THR A 402 -1.34 37.85 -0.25
N VAL A 403 -1.73 37.65 -1.52
CA VAL A 403 -3.11 37.40 -1.91
C VAL A 403 -3.21 36.19 -2.82
N SER A 404 -4.13 35.29 -2.49
CA SER A 404 -4.47 34.12 -3.29
C SER A 404 -5.81 34.34 -3.98
N VAL A 405 -5.88 34.09 -5.29
CA VAL A 405 -7.06 34.28 -6.12
C VAL A 405 -7.44 32.92 -6.74
N ALA A 406 -8.59 32.38 -6.34
CA ALA A 406 -9.06 31.07 -6.77
C ALA A 406 -10.34 31.17 -7.60
N GLY A 407 -10.34 30.67 -8.83
CA GLY A 407 -11.52 30.63 -9.71
C GLY A 407 -12.24 29.28 -9.69
N TYR A 408 -13.57 29.32 -9.78
CA TYR A 408 -14.47 28.16 -9.77
C TYR A 408 -15.53 28.29 -10.87
N THR A 409 -15.97 27.16 -11.42
CA THR A 409 -17.04 27.09 -12.43
C THR A 409 -18.14 26.12 -12.03
N SER A 410 -19.30 26.25 -12.66
CA SER A 410 -20.37 25.25 -12.60
C SER A 410 -19.99 23.96 -13.33
N ARG A 411 -20.75 22.88 -13.12
CA ARG A 411 -20.59 21.56 -13.77
C ARG A 411 -20.85 21.56 -15.28
N ARG A 412 -21.44 22.64 -15.81
CA ARG A 412 -21.75 22.74 -17.23
C ARG A 412 -20.50 22.97 -18.06
N GLY A 413 -20.23 22.08 -19.03
CA GLY A 413 -19.12 22.19 -19.96
C GLY A 413 -18.26 20.93 -19.96
N THR A 414 -17.18 20.93 -20.71
CA THR A 414 -16.12 19.93 -20.54
C THR A 414 -15.21 20.35 -19.40
N GLU A 415 -14.60 19.39 -18.70
CA GLU A 415 -13.62 19.65 -17.64
C GLU A 415 -12.51 20.61 -18.13
N GLU A 416 -12.01 20.40 -19.35
CA GLU A 416 -10.97 21.25 -19.94
C GLU A 416 -11.44 22.69 -20.20
N TYR A 417 -12.69 22.87 -20.63
CA TYR A 417 -13.28 24.20 -20.79
C TYR A 417 -13.43 24.91 -19.46
N ASN A 418 -13.95 24.20 -18.45
CA ASN A 418 -14.20 24.71 -17.11
C ASN A 418 -12.90 25.08 -16.37
N GLN A 419 -11.86 24.26 -16.53
CA GLN A 419 -10.53 24.55 -16.03
C GLN A 419 -10.01 25.87 -16.63
N LYS A 420 -9.99 26.00 -17.97
CA LYS A 420 -9.52 27.22 -18.65
C LYS A 420 -10.35 28.46 -18.33
N LEU A 421 -11.66 28.31 -18.13
CA LEU A 421 -12.53 29.43 -17.73
C LEU A 421 -12.22 29.90 -16.31
N SER A 422 -12.04 28.98 -15.36
CA SER A 422 -11.70 29.29 -13.98
C SER A 422 -10.34 29.99 -13.84
N GLU A 423 -9.34 29.54 -14.60
CA GLU A 423 -8.00 30.15 -14.64
C GLU A 423 -8.05 31.57 -15.22
N ARG A 424 -8.74 31.76 -16.35
CA ARG A 424 -8.90 33.09 -16.97
C ARG A 424 -9.55 34.11 -16.01
N ARG A 425 -10.53 33.68 -15.22
CA ARG A 425 -11.20 34.53 -14.22
C ARG A 425 -10.29 34.88 -13.05
N ALA A 426 -9.51 33.92 -12.56
CA ALA A 426 -8.52 34.19 -11.52
C ALA A 426 -7.42 35.16 -12.01
N VAL A 427 -6.96 34.99 -13.25
CA VAL A 427 -5.99 35.88 -13.89
C VAL A 427 -6.56 37.29 -14.06
N ALA A 428 -7.81 37.46 -14.47
CA ALA A 428 -8.41 38.78 -14.63
C ALA A 428 -8.48 39.58 -13.30
N VAL A 429 -8.74 38.91 -12.18
CA VAL A 429 -8.70 39.53 -10.85
C VAL A 429 -7.25 39.85 -10.44
N ALA A 430 -6.29 38.98 -10.73
CA ALA A 430 -4.88 39.26 -10.51
C ALA A 430 -4.38 40.47 -11.32
N ASP A 431 -4.74 40.55 -12.60
CA ASP A 431 -4.39 41.68 -13.48
C ASP A 431 -4.97 42.99 -12.96
N PHE A 432 -6.18 42.97 -12.40
CA PHE A 432 -6.77 44.12 -11.72
C PHE A 432 -5.94 44.55 -10.50
N LEU A 433 -5.56 43.61 -9.62
CA LEU A 433 -4.71 43.89 -8.45
C LEU A 433 -3.35 44.47 -8.85
N VAL A 434 -2.74 43.96 -9.93
CA VAL A 434 -1.48 44.49 -10.47
C VAL A 434 -1.66 45.92 -10.99
N LYS A 435 -2.75 46.20 -11.74
CA LYS A 435 -3.07 47.57 -12.21
C LYS A 435 -3.28 48.55 -11.07
N GLU A 436 -3.83 48.08 -9.95
CA GLU A 436 -4.01 48.86 -8.73
C GLU A 436 -2.71 49.06 -7.93
N GLY A 437 -1.59 48.47 -8.37
CA GLY A 437 -0.24 48.71 -7.81
C GLY A 437 0.24 47.64 -6.84
N ILE A 438 -0.40 46.47 -6.79
CA ILE A 438 0.10 45.32 -6.00
C ILE A 438 1.18 44.59 -6.79
N ALA A 439 2.30 44.28 -6.14
CA ALA A 439 3.43 43.62 -6.78
C ALA A 439 3.05 42.18 -7.23
N PRO A 440 3.36 41.76 -8.48
CA PRO A 440 2.95 40.45 -9.00
C PRO A 440 3.42 39.25 -8.19
N ASP A 441 4.57 39.35 -7.52
CA ASP A 441 5.13 38.32 -6.65
C ASP A 441 4.33 38.08 -5.36
N ARG A 442 3.41 39.00 -5.03
CA ARG A 442 2.48 38.88 -3.90
C ARG A 442 1.16 38.21 -4.28
N ILE A 443 0.93 37.90 -5.55
CA ILE A 443 -0.34 37.40 -6.06
C ILE A 443 -0.18 35.97 -6.57
N THR A 444 -0.98 35.04 -6.06
CA THR A 444 -1.04 33.65 -6.57
C THR A 444 -2.41 33.39 -7.18
N THR A 445 -2.47 32.77 -8.37
CA THR A 445 -3.73 32.41 -9.04
C THR A 445 -3.89 30.89 -9.17
N ILE A 446 -5.11 30.39 -8.96
CA ILE A 446 -5.45 28.97 -9.10
C ILE A 446 -6.83 28.85 -9.76
N GLY A 447 -6.95 28.03 -10.81
CA GLY A 447 -8.24 27.60 -11.34
C GLY A 447 -8.61 26.21 -10.83
N TYR A 448 -9.78 26.05 -10.24
CA TYR A 448 -10.27 24.73 -9.80
C TYR A 448 -11.30 24.10 -10.75
N GLY A 449 -11.69 24.80 -11.82
CA GLY A 449 -12.79 24.37 -12.68
C GLY A 449 -14.04 24.01 -11.86
N GLU A 450 -14.66 22.89 -12.21
CA GLU A 450 -15.86 22.35 -11.53
C GLU A 450 -15.53 21.42 -10.35
N THR A 451 -14.26 21.22 -10.00
CA THR A 451 -13.83 20.16 -9.07
C THR A 451 -14.13 20.46 -7.59
N ARG A 452 -14.50 21.71 -7.25
CA ARG A 452 -14.80 22.17 -5.89
C ARG A 452 -16.10 22.97 -5.80
N PRO A 453 -17.26 22.33 -6.07
CA PRO A 453 -18.55 23.00 -5.96
C PRO A 453 -18.88 23.33 -4.50
N VAL A 454 -19.52 24.49 -4.27
CA VAL A 454 -20.10 24.84 -2.96
C VAL A 454 -21.49 24.22 -2.80
N GLU A 455 -22.24 24.13 -3.91
CA GLU A 455 -23.55 23.50 -3.96
C GLU A 455 -23.58 22.40 -5.02
N PHE A 456 -24.34 21.34 -4.76
CA PHE A 456 -24.46 20.22 -5.68
C PHE A 456 -25.39 20.55 -6.85
N GLU A 457 -24.88 20.46 -8.08
CA GLU A 457 -25.66 20.60 -9.32
C GLU A 457 -26.26 19.26 -9.73
N ALA A 458 -27.58 19.10 -9.50
CA ALA A 458 -28.32 17.88 -9.82
C ALA A 458 -28.58 17.68 -11.33
N THR A 459 -28.60 18.77 -12.10
CA THR A 459 -28.80 18.78 -13.55
C THR A 459 -27.73 19.66 -14.21
N ASN A 460 -27.50 19.47 -15.52
CA ASN A 460 -26.62 20.36 -16.31
C ASN A 460 -27.36 21.62 -16.80
N GLU A 461 -28.43 22.00 -16.11
CA GLU A 461 -29.30 23.09 -16.49
C GLU A 461 -28.63 24.44 -16.21
N LYS A 462 -28.89 25.41 -17.08
CA LYS A 462 -28.34 26.76 -16.94
C LYS A 462 -29.05 27.48 -15.79
N ASP A 463 -28.31 28.30 -15.06
CA ASP A 463 -28.86 29.30 -14.15
C ASP A 463 -29.67 28.73 -12.97
N THR A 464 -29.41 27.48 -12.58
CA THR A 464 -29.86 26.99 -11.28
C THR A 464 -29.16 27.76 -10.16
N PRO A 465 -29.80 27.95 -8.98
CA PRO A 465 -29.16 28.61 -7.84
C PRO A 465 -27.80 27.99 -7.48
N ALA A 466 -27.70 26.65 -7.53
CA ALA A 466 -26.45 25.91 -7.31
C ALA A 466 -25.37 26.22 -8.36
N ALA A 467 -25.75 26.28 -9.65
CA ALA A 467 -24.81 26.64 -10.71
C ALA A 467 -24.33 28.09 -10.60
N GLN A 468 -25.16 29.01 -10.12
CA GLN A 468 -24.77 30.40 -9.88
C GLN A 468 -23.81 30.51 -8.68
N ALA A 469 -24.09 29.83 -7.56
CA ALA A 469 -23.21 29.80 -6.39
C ALA A 469 -21.84 29.16 -6.68
N ASN A 470 -21.79 28.22 -7.64
CA ASN A 470 -20.55 27.56 -8.05
C ASN A 470 -19.64 28.42 -8.94
N LYS A 471 -20.19 29.38 -9.68
CA LYS A 471 -19.43 30.31 -10.52
C LYS A 471 -18.95 31.50 -9.69
N ARG A 472 -17.76 31.38 -9.11
CA ARG A 472 -17.19 32.41 -8.23
C ARG A 472 -15.68 32.51 -8.37
N VAL A 473 -15.12 33.64 -7.94
CA VAL A 473 -13.71 33.84 -7.68
C VAL A 473 -13.53 34.28 -6.24
N ILE A 474 -12.62 33.64 -5.52
CA ILE A 474 -12.34 33.96 -4.12
C ILE A 474 -10.97 34.62 -4.05
N SER A 475 -10.91 35.79 -3.43
CA SER A 475 -9.66 36.49 -3.10
C SER A 475 -9.43 36.44 -1.60
N THR A 476 -8.34 35.79 -1.17
CA THR A 476 -7.97 35.66 0.24
C THR A 476 -6.65 36.40 0.48
N VAL A 477 -6.64 37.34 1.42
CA VAL A 477 -5.42 38.03 1.85
C VAL A 477 -4.80 37.28 3.04
N GLU A 478 -3.53 36.93 2.92
CA GLU A 478 -2.75 36.14 3.87
C GLU A 478 -1.50 36.92 4.31
N GLU A 479 -1.07 36.78 5.56
CA GLU A 479 0.21 37.31 6.02
C GLU A 479 1.33 36.37 5.56
N LYS A 480 2.47 36.92 5.11
CA LYS A 480 3.58 36.15 4.51
C LYS A 480 4.33 35.27 5.50
#